data_AF-A0A7J5BP23-F1
#
_entry.id   AF-A0A7J5BP23-F1
#
_cell.length_a   1.000
_cell.length_b   1.000
_cell.length_c   1.000
_cell.angle_alpha   90.00
_cell.angle_beta   90.00
_cell.angle_gamma   90.00
#
_symmetry.space_group_name_H-M   'P 1'
#
loop_
_entity.id
_entity.type
_entity.pdbx_description
1 polymer ?
#
loop_
_entity_poly.entity_id
_entity_poly.type
_entity_poly.pdbx_seq_one_letter_code
_entity_poly.pdbx_strand_id
1 'polypeptide(L)'
;MPRIFIPLATVALMATLLSACASGDSPPIPSGSAVPEAATTSTPTPTETITPFETDRFGVRYWDAHSDRSEVTYPDPEGTDEGDDERRWTDQQFITAECMDALGHDYKFKLWWELHPDDPGDPPVFTYGDDYYSALYGAPDSQDPADWTTQGCDGVALHRTGVI
;
A
#
# COMPACT_ATOMS: atom_id res chain seq x y z
N MET A 1 -47.36 -12.12 -8.79
CA MET A 1 -46.60 -11.35 -7.78
C MET A 1 -46.32 -12.26 -6.59
N PRO A 2 -45.13 -12.87 -6.48
CA PRO A 2 -44.74 -13.59 -5.26
C PRO A 2 -43.85 -12.69 -4.38
N ARG A 3 -44.22 -12.56 -3.10
CA ARG A 3 -43.43 -11.90 -2.06
C ARG A 3 -42.48 -12.94 -1.45
N ILE A 4 -41.18 -12.67 -1.48
CA ILE A 4 -40.15 -13.51 -0.85
C ILE A 4 -39.81 -12.88 0.52
N PHE A 5 -39.93 -13.70 1.56
CA PHE A 5 -39.56 -13.41 2.94
C PHE A 5 -38.07 -13.72 3.14
N ILE A 6 -37.31 -12.78 3.72
CA ILE A 6 -35.92 -13.02 4.17
C ILE A 6 -35.89 -12.89 5.69
N PRO A 7 -35.48 -13.92 6.45
CA PRO A 7 -35.32 -13.82 7.89
C PRO A 7 -33.98 -13.16 8.25
N LEU A 8 -34.04 -12.23 9.21
CA LEU A 8 -32.87 -11.69 9.91
C LEU A 8 -32.20 -12.81 10.72
N ALA A 9 -30.89 -13.02 10.51
CA ALA A 9 -30.05 -13.82 11.38
C ALA A 9 -29.14 -12.89 12.21
N THR A 10 -29.52 -12.72 13.46
CA THR A 10 -28.71 -12.16 14.55
C THR A 10 -27.54 -13.10 14.83
N VAL A 11 -26.29 -12.62 14.82
CA VAL A 11 -25.16 -13.38 15.35
C VAL A 11 -24.41 -12.54 16.37
N ALA A 12 -24.13 -13.19 17.50
CA ALA A 12 -23.88 -12.64 18.81
C ALA A 12 -22.41 -12.27 19.07
N LEU A 13 -22.29 -11.26 19.93
CA LEU A 13 -21.13 -10.84 20.69
C LEU A 13 -20.55 -12.01 21.53
N MET A 14 -19.26 -12.28 21.43
CA MET A 14 -18.51 -12.98 22.48
C MET A 14 -17.25 -12.19 22.84
N ALA A 15 -17.32 -11.58 24.03
CA ALA A 15 -16.18 -11.12 24.79
C ALA A 15 -15.88 -12.17 25.86
N THR A 16 -14.63 -12.61 25.98
CA THR A 16 -14.17 -13.32 27.18
C THR A 16 -12.68 -13.11 27.45
N LEU A 17 -12.43 -12.55 28.63
CA LEU A 17 -11.16 -12.30 29.33
C LEU A 17 -10.41 -13.58 29.70
N LEU A 18 -9.08 -13.54 29.85
CA LEU A 18 -8.20 -14.32 30.76
C LEU A 18 -6.74 -13.89 30.49
N SER A 19 -5.76 -13.76 31.38
CA SER A 19 -5.65 -13.77 32.85
C SER A 19 -4.21 -13.32 33.16
N ALA A 20 -4.02 -12.47 34.16
CA ALA A 20 -2.70 -12.04 34.64
C ALA A 20 -2.12 -12.98 35.71
N CYS A 21 -0.82 -12.77 35.98
CA CYS A 21 -0.01 -13.18 37.14
C CYS A 21 0.71 -14.53 37.09
N ALA A 22 2.04 -14.45 36.95
CA ALA A 22 2.97 -15.39 37.58
C ALA A 22 4.17 -14.60 38.14
N SER A 23 4.20 -14.46 39.47
CA SER A 23 5.37 -14.02 40.23
C SER A 23 6.29 -15.22 40.45
N GLY A 24 7.57 -15.08 40.11
CA GLY A 24 8.58 -16.12 40.31
C GLY A 24 9.88 -15.54 40.85
N ASP A 25 10.10 -15.79 42.14
CA ASP A 25 11.36 -15.96 42.89
C ASP A 25 12.69 -15.66 42.15
N SER A 26 13.46 -14.68 42.65
CA SER A 26 14.84 -14.43 42.23
C SER A 26 15.85 -15.04 43.24
N PRO A 27 16.73 -15.97 42.82
CA PRO A 27 17.86 -16.40 43.64
C PRO A 27 19.03 -15.39 43.59
N PRO A 28 19.94 -15.39 44.60
CA PRO A 28 21.05 -14.45 44.67
C PRO A 28 22.14 -14.72 43.62
N ILE A 29 22.64 -13.64 43.01
CA ILE A 29 23.70 -13.63 42.00
C ILE A 29 25.06 -13.91 42.66
N PRO A 30 25.83 -14.93 42.24
CA PRO A 30 27.25 -14.98 42.51
C PRO A 30 28.02 -14.03 41.58
N SER A 31 28.83 -13.14 42.18
CA SER A 31 29.88 -12.40 41.49
C SER A 31 30.94 -13.35 40.94
N GLY A 32 31.28 -13.17 39.66
CA GLY A 32 32.57 -13.59 39.11
C GLY A 32 32.49 -14.52 37.91
N SER A 33 32.52 -13.96 36.71
CA SER A 33 33.28 -14.51 35.58
C SER A 33 33.40 -13.44 34.49
N ALA A 34 34.64 -13.13 34.13
CA ALA A 34 34.95 -12.27 33.00
C ALA A 34 34.39 -12.91 31.72
N VAL A 35 33.50 -12.18 31.05
CA VAL A 35 33.00 -12.54 29.72
C VAL A 35 34.11 -12.20 28.72
N PRO A 36 34.58 -13.15 27.89
CA PRO A 36 35.42 -12.81 26.77
C PRO A 36 34.61 -11.92 25.82
N GLU A 37 35.18 -10.76 25.50
CA GLU A 37 34.68 -9.79 24.53
C GLU A 37 34.37 -10.52 23.22
N ALA A 38 33.09 -10.79 22.99
CA ALA A 38 32.61 -11.33 21.74
C ALA A 38 32.79 -10.23 20.69
N ALA A 39 33.85 -10.37 19.89
CA ALA A 39 34.07 -9.55 18.71
C ALA A 39 32.76 -9.52 17.90
N THR A 40 32.12 -8.36 17.87
CA THR A 40 30.90 -8.15 17.10
C THR A 40 31.33 -8.16 15.64
N THR A 41 31.19 -9.31 14.98
CA THR A 41 31.35 -9.41 13.53
C THR A 41 30.24 -8.55 12.92
N SER A 42 30.59 -7.32 12.52
CA SER A 42 29.73 -6.46 11.73
C SER A 42 29.38 -7.22 10.46
N THR A 43 28.16 -7.75 10.39
CA THR A 43 27.61 -8.22 9.13
C THR A 43 27.47 -6.98 8.25
N PRO A 44 28.11 -6.91 7.08
CA PRO A 44 27.89 -5.79 6.18
C PRO A 44 26.41 -5.78 5.83
N THR A 45 25.71 -4.68 6.15
CA THR A 45 24.38 -4.41 5.61
C THR A 45 24.49 -4.51 4.09
N PRO A 46 23.66 -5.32 3.41
CA PRO A 46 23.67 -5.35 1.95
C PRO A 46 23.49 -3.92 1.45
N THR A 47 24.45 -3.45 0.66
CA THR A 47 24.30 -2.21 -0.09
C THR A 47 23.22 -2.48 -1.11
N GLU A 48 22.01 -1.95 -0.88
CA GLU A 48 21.00 -1.88 -1.92
C GLU A 48 21.62 -1.16 -3.11
N THR A 49 21.69 -1.86 -4.23
CA THR A 49 22.05 -1.24 -5.49
C THR A 49 20.91 -0.31 -5.84
N ILE A 50 21.17 1.00 -5.81
CA ILE A 50 20.20 1.99 -6.29
C ILE A 50 20.01 1.71 -7.78
N THR A 51 18.94 1.02 -8.11
CA THR A 51 18.50 0.88 -9.49
C THR A 51 18.10 2.27 -9.95
N PRO A 52 18.67 2.81 -11.04
CA PRO A 52 18.24 4.12 -11.54
C PRO A 52 16.74 4.06 -11.82
N PHE A 53 15.99 5.05 -11.34
CA PHE A 53 14.56 5.16 -11.62
C PHE A 53 14.33 5.37 -13.12
N GLU A 54 13.23 4.82 -13.62
CA GLU A 54 12.81 5.02 -15.00
C GLU A 54 12.24 6.42 -15.20
N THR A 55 12.49 7.01 -16.37
CA THR A 55 11.92 8.30 -16.76
C THR A 55 11.32 8.21 -18.15
N ASP A 56 10.30 9.03 -18.42
CA ASP A 56 9.74 9.16 -19.74
C ASP A 56 10.63 10.02 -20.68
N ARG A 57 10.15 10.28 -21.90
CA ARG A 57 10.87 11.08 -22.90
C ARG A 57 11.13 12.54 -22.49
N PHE A 58 10.41 13.05 -21.49
CA PHE A 58 10.55 14.40 -20.95
C PHE A 58 11.40 14.43 -19.67
N GLY A 59 11.87 13.28 -19.20
CA GLY A 59 12.59 13.16 -17.95
C GLY A 59 11.69 13.11 -16.72
N VAL A 60 10.36 12.95 -16.89
CA VAL A 60 9.45 12.77 -15.76
C VAL A 60 9.63 11.37 -15.21
N ARG A 61 9.78 11.24 -13.89
CA ARG A 61 9.99 9.98 -13.19
C ARG A 61 8.74 9.10 -13.26
N TYR A 62 8.94 7.81 -13.51
CA TYR A 62 7.95 6.78 -13.19
C TYR A 62 8.13 6.31 -11.75
N TRP A 63 7.00 6.22 -11.06
CA TRP A 63 6.87 5.66 -9.72
C TRP A 63 6.21 4.28 -9.80
N ASP A 64 6.61 3.38 -8.92
CA ASP A 64 6.14 1.99 -8.88
C ASP A 64 6.13 1.44 -7.44
N ALA A 65 5.82 0.15 -7.28
CA ALA A 65 5.74 -0.54 -5.99
C ALA A 65 7.08 -0.58 -5.22
N HIS A 66 8.21 -0.38 -5.90
CA HIS A 66 9.56 -0.49 -5.33
C HIS A 66 10.20 0.89 -5.12
N SER A 67 9.51 1.97 -5.47
CA SER A 67 9.99 3.33 -5.30
C SER A 67 9.94 3.77 -3.83
N ASP A 68 10.95 4.52 -3.38
CA ASP A 68 10.95 5.09 -2.04
C ASP A 68 9.96 6.27 -1.97
N ARG A 69 8.83 6.02 -1.31
CA ARG A 69 7.76 7.01 -1.11
C ARG A 69 8.22 8.25 -0.32
N SER A 70 9.29 8.15 0.46
CA SER A 70 9.85 9.31 1.17
C SER A 70 10.55 10.31 0.26
N GLU A 71 10.84 9.93 -0.99
CA GLU A 71 11.42 10.81 -2.01
C GLU A 71 10.38 11.71 -2.69
N VAL A 72 9.08 11.49 -2.46
CA VAL A 72 8.02 12.30 -3.06
C VAL A 72 8.08 13.73 -2.50
N THR A 73 8.24 14.70 -3.39
CA THR A 73 8.18 16.12 -3.06
C THR A 73 6.79 16.68 -3.37
N TYR A 74 6.06 17.07 -2.33
CA TYR A 74 4.74 17.68 -2.44
C TYR A 74 4.86 19.20 -2.68
N PRO A 75 4.17 19.77 -3.68
CA PRO A 75 4.21 21.21 -3.94
C PRO A 75 3.50 22.03 -2.84
N ASP A 76 2.54 21.44 -2.12
CA ASP A 76 1.96 22.04 -0.93
C ASP A 76 2.36 21.31 0.38
N PRO A 77 3.55 21.60 0.93
CA PRO A 77 4.00 20.99 2.16
C PRO A 77 3.27 21.51 3.40
N GLU A 78 2.53 22.63 3.31
CA GLU A 78 1.90 23.29 4.46
C GLU A 78 0.59 22.62 4.88
N GLY A 79 0.06 21.71 4.05
CA GLY A 79 -1.13 20.91 4.37
C GLY A 79 -2.41 21.70 4.21
N THR A 80 -2.58 22.40 3.09
CA THR A 80 -3.92 22.85 2.69
C THR A 80 -4.73 21.64 2.23
N ASP A 81 -6.03 21.84 1.97
CA ASP A 81 -6.89 20.78 1.42
C ASP A 81 -6.28 20.16 0.14
N GLU A 82 -5.60 20.96 -0.69
CA GLU A 82 -4.88 20.47 -1.87
C GLU A 82 -3.72 19.56 -1.49
N GLY A 83 -2.86 19.98 -0.54
CA GLY A 83 -1.76 19.15 -0.05
C GLY A 83 -2.22 17.84 0.61
N ASP A 84 -3.39 17.82 1.24
CA ASP A 84 -4.00 16.60 1.76
C ASP A 84 -4.51 15.67 0.65
N ASP A 85 -5.08 16.23 -0.42
CA ASP A 85 -5.52 15.47 -1.60
C ASP A 85 -4.34 14.93 -2.40
N GLU A 86 -3.24 15.69 -2.54
CA GLU A 86 -1.98 15.23 -3.17
C GLU A 86 -1.39 14.02 -2.43
N ARG A 87 -1.34 14.10 -1.09
CA ARG A 87 -0.89 12.98 -0.24
C ARG A 87 -1.82 11.79 -0.39
N ARG A 88 -3.13 11.98 -0.24
CA ARG A 88 -4.11 10.89 -0.34
C ARG A 88 -4.04 10.19 -1.69
N TRP A 89 -3.94 10.94 -2.78
CA TRP A 89 -3.82 10.35 -4.10
C TRP A 89 -2.48 9.62 -4.28
N THR A 90 -1.37 10.19 -3.81
CA THR A 90 -0.07 9.50 -3.83
C THR A 90 -0.16 8.16 -3.09
N ASP A 91 -0.79 8.14 -1.92
CA ASP A 91 -1.02 6.93 -1.14
C ASP A 91 -1.81 5.88 -1.93
N GLN A 92 -2.87 6.32 -2.62
CA GLN A 92 -3.67 5.45 -3.47
C GLN A 92 -2.82 4.84 -4.60
N GLN A 93 -2.00 5.66 -5.27
CA GLN A 93 -1.15 5.20 -6.35
C GLN A 93 -0.13 4.15 -5.90
N PHE A 94 0.52 4.35 -4.75
CA PHE A 94 1.45 3.37 -4.18
C PHE A 94 0.74 2.08 -3.76
N ILE A 95 -0.43 2.17 -3.11
CA ILE A 95 -1.22 0.98 -2.75
C ILE A 95 -1.64 0.20 -4.00
N THR A 96 -2.07 0.91 -5.06
CA THR A 96 -2.39 0.30 -6.35
C THR A 96 -1.17 -0.37 -6.95
N ALA A 97 0.00 0.28 -6.93
CA ALA A 97 1.23 -0.29 -7.45
C ALA A 97 1.64 -1.56 -6.69
N GLU A 98 1.62 -1.54 -5.36
CA GLU A 98 1.90 -2.72 -4.51
C GLU A 98 0.93 -3.88 -4.80
N CYS A 99 -0.35 -3.58 -4.96
CA CYS A 99 -1.36 -4.57 -5.29
C CYS A 99 -1.12 -5.19 -6.67
N MET A 100 -0.81 -4.36 -7.67
CA MET A 100 -0.53 -4.81 -9.03
C MET A 100 0.77 -5.64 -9.10
N ASP A 101 1.82 -5.24 -8.38
CA ASP A 101 3.07 -5.99 -8.26
C ASP A 101 2.82 -7.38 -7.64
N ALA A 102 2.01 -7.45 -6.58
CA ALA A 102 1.61 -8.71 -5.95
C ALA A 102 0.82 -9.65 -6.90
N LEU A 103 0.15 -9.08 -7.91
CA LEU A 103 -0.53 -9.82 -8.98
C LEU A 103 0.37 -10.12 -10.20
N GLY A 104 1.62 -9.65 -10.18
CA GLY A 104 2.59 -9.87 -11.26
C GLY A 104 2.49 -8.87 -12.42
N HIS A 105 1.89 -7.70 -12.18
CA HIS A 105 1.77 -6.63 -13.16
C HIS A 105 2.71 -5.45 -12.85
N ASP A 106 3.43 -4.98 -13.86
CA ASP A 106 4.27 -3.77 -13.77
C ASP A 106 3.38 -2.52 -13.89
N TYR A 107 2.89 -2.03 -12.76
CA TYR A 107 2.12 -0.78 -12.69
C TYR A 107 3.04 0.38 -12.37
N LYS A 108 3.03 1.37 -13.26
CA LYS A 108 3.78 2.62 -13.13
C LYS A 108 2.86 3.81 -13.20
N PHE A 109 3.18 4.86 -12.47
CA PHE A 109 2.46 6.12 -12.49
C PHE A 109 3.40 7.31 -12.46
N LYS A 110 2.88 8.48 -12.85
CA LYS A 110 3.54 9.78 -12.77
C LYS A 110 2.72 10.69 -11.87
N LEU A 111 3.37 11.46 -11.00
CA LEU A 111 2.67 12.44 -10.18
C LEU A 111 2.19 13.60 -11.05
N TRP A 112 0.93 14.02 -10.92
CA TRP A 112 0.36 14.99 -11.88
C TRP A 112 1.05 16.36 -11.84
N TRP A 113 1.63 16.74 -10.70
CA TRP A 113 2.40 17.98 -10.54
C TRP A 113 3.85 17.88 -11.05
N GLU A 114 4.33 16.67 -11.34
CA GLU A 114 5.66 16.45 -11.94
C GLU A 114 5.59 16.35 -13.47
N LEU A 115 4.38 16.32 -14.05
CA LEU A 115 4.21 16.20 -15.50
C LEU A 115 4.82 17.38 -16.24
N HIS A 116 5.49 17.08 -17.34
CA HIS A 116 5.98 18.11 -18.25
C HIS A 116 4.79 18.84 -18.91
N PRO A 117 4.85 20.17 -19.15
CA PRO A 117 3.72 20.90 -19.76
C PRO A 117 3.28 20.38 -21.14
N ASP A 118 4.20 19.77 -21.88
CA ASP A 118 3.94 19.14 -23.19
C ASP A 118 3.62 17.64 -23.10
N ASP A 119 3.49 17.10 -21.89
CA ASP A 119 3.07 15.72 -21.67
C ASP A 119 1.54 15.62 -21.69
N PRO A 120 0.93 14.97 -22.70
CA PRO A 120 -0.50 14.76 -22.75
C PRO A 120 -1.01 13.75 -21.70
N GLY A 121 -0.12 13.16 -20.90
CA GLY A 121 -0.36 11.96 -20.12
C GLY A 121 -0.15 10.72 -20.98
N ASP A 122 0.35 9.64 -20.38
CA ASP A 122 0.48 8.38 -21.09
C ASP A 122 -0.91 7.79 -21.33
N PRO A 123 -1.28 7.44 -22.58
CA PRO A 123 -2.52 6.74 -22.83
C PRO A 123 -2.46 5.37 -22.11
N PRO A 124 -3.58 4.88 -21.56
CA PRO A 124 -3.60 3.57 -20.96
C PRO A 124 -3.16 2.52 -22.00
N VAL A 125 -2.13 1.74 -21.65
CA VAL A 125 -1.54 0.73 -22.55
C VAL A 125 -2.31 -0.60 -22.51
N PHE A 126 -3.40 -0.66 -21.73
CA PHE A 126 -4.24 -1.83 -21.53
C PHE A 126 -5.51 -1.79 -22.39
N THR A 127 -6.02 -2.97 -22.71
CA THR A 127 -7.31 -3.15 -23.39
C THR A 127 -8.40 -3.35 -22.36
N TYR A 128 -9.54 -2.67 -22.50
CA TYR A 128 -10.69 -2.87 -21.60
C TYR A 128 -11.07 -4.36 -21.50
N GLY A 129 -11.15 -4.87 -20.28
CA GLY A 129 -11.48 -6.26 -19.98
C GLY A 129 -10.33 -7.26 -20.18
N ASP A 130 -9.12 -6.81 -20.48
CA ASP A 130 -7.94 -7.67 -20.35
C ASP A 130 -7.58 -7.95 -18.87
N ASP A 131 -6.60 -8.81 -18.67
CA ASP A 131 -6.15 -9.24 -17.34
C ASP A 131 -5.63 -8.04 -16.51
N TYR A 132 -4.85 -7.16 -17.14
CA TYR A 132 -4.31 -5.96 -16.50
C TYR A 132 -5.42 -4.99 -16.09
N TYR A 133 -6.38 -4.74 -16.97
CA TYR A 133 -7.55 -3.92 -16.71
C TYR A 133 -8.36 -4.50 -15.54
N SER A 134 -8.59 -5.81 -15.55
CA SER A 134 -9.39 -6.48 -14.52
C SER A 134 -8.69 -6.50 -13.16
N ALA A 135 -7.36 -6.64 -13.15
CA ALA A 135 -6.56 -6.50 -11.95
C ALA A 135 -6.62 -5.07 -11.39
N LEU A 136 -6.53 -4.07 -12.25
CA LEU A 136 -6.50 -2.66 -11.84
C LEU A 136 -7.88 -2.15 -11.38
N TYR A 137 -8.93 -2.38 -12.17
CA TYR A 137 -10.26 -1.78 -11.98
C TYR A 137 -11.35 -2.78 -11.64
N GLY A 138 -11.03 -4.07 -11.55
CA GLY A 138 -12.01 -5.12 -11.33
C GLY A 138 -12.70 -5.58 -12.62
N ALA A 139 -13.57 -6.57 -12.47
CA ALA A 139 -14.31 -7.11 -13.60
C ALA A 139 -15.24 -6.02 -14.19
N PRO A 140 -15.32 -5.90 -15.53
CA PRO A 140 -16.12 -4.85 -16.18
C PRO A 140 -17.63 -4.92 -15.87
N ASP A 141 -18.10 -6.07 -15.40
CA ASP A 141 -19.46 -6.33 -14.96
C ASP A 141 -19.67 -6.18 -13.45
N SER A 142 -18.64 -5.79 -12.69
CA SER A 142 -18.86 -5.37 -11.30
C SER A 142 -19.68 -4.07 -11.28
N GLN A 143 -20.87 -4.15 -10.70
CA GLN A 143 -21.86 -3.06 -10.70
C GLN A 143 -22.00 -2.38 -9.34
N ASP A 144 -21.32 -2.87 -8.29
CA ASP A 144 -21.46 -2.30 -6.95
C ASP A 144 -20.28 -1.39 -6.61
N PRO A 145 -20.41 -0.05 -6.78
CA PRO A 145 -19.36 0.89 -6.43
C PRO A 145 -19.07 0.93 -4.93
N ALA A 146 -19.96 0.39 -4.08
CA ALA A 146 -19.71 0.29 -2.64
C ALA A 146 -18.91 -0.97 -2.27
N ASP A 147 -18.84 -1.98 -3.14
CA ASP A 147 -18.06 -3.19 -2.91
C ASP A 147 -16.65 -3.03 -3.49
N TRP A 148 -15.76 -2.47 -2.68
CA TRP A 148 -14.35 -2.30 -3.03
C TRP A 148 -13.65 -3.61 -3.39
N THR A 149 -14.14 -4.76 -2.91
CA THR A 149 -13.49 -6.07 -3.16
C THR A 149 -13.62 -6.53 -4.60
N THR A 150 -14.53 -5.92 -5.35
CA THR A 150 -14.80 -6.24 -6.77
C THR A 150 -14.18 -5.25 -7.75
N GLN A 151 -13.57 -4.16 -7.26
CA GLN A 151 -13.05 -3.03 -8.03
C GLN A 151 -11.53 -3.12 -8.27
N GLY A 152 -10.96 -4.32 -8.19
CA GLY A 152 -9.53 -4.54 -8.41
C GLY A 152 -8.65 -3.79 -7.42
N CYS A 153 -7.41 -3.50 -7.82
CA CYS A 153 -6.44 -2.80 -7.00
C CYS A 153 -6.82 -1.34 -6.71
N ASP A 154 -7.54 -0.66 -7.60
CA ASP A 154 -8.08 0.68 -7.38
C ASP A 154 -9.09 0.67 -6.21
N GLY A 155 -10.00 -0.31 -6.18
CA GLY A 155 -10.91 -0.51 -5.05
C GLY A 155 -10.19 -0.71 -3.71
N VAL A 156 -9.12 -1.51 -3.71
CA VAL A 156 -8.29 -1.71 -2.50
C VAL A 156 -7.68 -0.38 -2.02
N ALA A 157 -7.15 0.43 -2.95
CA ALA A 157 -6.56 1.72 -2.63
C ALA A 157 -7.58 2.71 -2.06
N LEU A 158 -8.76 2.83 -2.69
CA LEU A 158 -9.85 3.68 -2.22
C LEU A 158 -10.33 3.27 -0.82
N HIS A 159 -10.50 1.96 -0.57
CA HIS A 159 -10.91 1.45 0.73
C HIS A 159 -9.87 1.74 1.82
N ARG A 160 -8.58 1.49 1.55
CA ARG A 160 -7.50 1.71 2.53
C ARG A 160 -7.27 3.19 2.85
N THR A 161 -7.57 4.08 1.90
CA THR A 161 -7.46 5.53 2.09
C THR A 161 -8.75 6.18 2.60
N GLY A 162 -9.82 5.40 2.80
CA GLY A 162 -11.07 5.87 3.41
C GLY A 162 -11.94 6.75 2.50
N VAL A 163 -11.80 6.61 1.18
CA VAL A 163 -12.61 7.35 0.19
C VAL A 163 -13.95 6.65 -0.08
N ILE A 164 -14.06 5.35 0.25
CA ILE A 164 -15.28 4.53 0.12
C ILE A 164 -15.56 3.71 1.37
#